data_AF-A0A933I4V2-F1
#
_entry.id   AF-A0A933I4V2-F1
#
_cell.length_a   1.000
_cell.length_b   1.000
_cell.length_c   1.000
_cell.angle_alpha   90.00
_cell.angle_beta   90.00
_cell.angle_gamma   90.00
#
_symmetry.space_group_name_H-M   'P 1'
#
loop_
_entity.id
_entity.type
_entity.pdbx_description
1 polymer ?
#
loop_
_entity_poly.entity_id
_entity_poly.type
_entity_poly.pdbx_seq_one_letter_code
_entity_poly.pdbx_strand_id
1 'polypeptide(L)'
;MRSGDKEFAVINGKKVKQYNAVGSLVFSPDSKRTAYAAKSEGKWFVVIDGKESSRYDDIKAQNFNFDSGSKHIVYTAQSGKKWLLVTDGKKEK
;
A
#
# COMPACT_ATOMS: atom_id res chain seq x y z
N MET A 1 -10.53 29.12 3.14
CA MET A 1 -9.89 28.56 1.93
C MET A 1 -8.70 27.70 2.36
N ARG A 2 -8.87 26.37 2.49
CA ARG A 2 -7.73 25.46 2.76
C ARG A 2 -7.30 24.89 1.42
N SER A 3 -6.08 25.22 1.03
CA SER A 3 -5.50 24.90 -0.26
C SER A 3 -4.83 23.52 -0.17
N GLY A 4 -5.37 22.54 -0.90
CA GLY A 4 -4.71 21.29 -1.30
C GLY A 4 -4.36 20.28 -0.21
N ASP A 5 -5.33 19.47 0.22
CA ASP A 5 -5.12 18.25 1.00
C ASP A 5 -4.20 17.27 0.25
N LYS A 6 -2.89 17.33 0.52
CA LYS A 6 -1.94 16.26 0.22
C LYS A 6 -1.48 15.68 1.55
N GLU A 7 -1.76 14.40 1.77
CA GLU A 7 -1.35 13.68 2.98
C GLU A 7 0.08 13.16 2.83
N PHE A 8 0.86 13.23 3.90
CA PHE A 8 2.24 12.76 3.93
C PHE A 8 2.34 11.60 4.91
N ALA A 9 2.82 10.45 4.44
CA ALA A 9 3.34 9.45 5.37
C ALA A 9 4.71 9.94 5.88
N VAL A 10 4.91 9.91 7.20
CA VAL A 10 6.24 10.04 7.80
C VAL A 10 6.55 8.67 8.37
N ILE A 11 7.48 7.96 7.73
CA ILE A 11 7.95 6.65 8.20
C ILE A 11 9.40 6.84 8.65
N ASN A 12 9.68 6.59 9.93
CA ASN A 12 11.01 6.71 10.55
C ASN A 12 11.70 8.08 10.37
N GLY A 13 10.96 9.18 10.49
CA GLY A 13 11.52 10.55 10.47
C GLY A 13 12.01 11.02 9.09
N LYS A 14 11.87 10.22 8.03
CA LYS A 14 12.15 10.62 6.65
C LYS A 14 10.85 10.96 5.93
N LYS A 15 10.79 12.13 5.30
CA LYS A 15 9.71 12.46 4.36
C LYS A 15 9.76 11.43 3.22
N VAL A 16 8.78 10.54 3.17
CA VAL A 16 8.60 9.69 1.98
C VAL A 16 7.98 10.51 0.86
N LYS A 17 7.99 9.94 -0.35
CA LYS A 17 7.40 10.53 -1.56
C LYS A 17 5.96 11.00 -1.27
N GLN A 18 5.60 12.17 -1.79
CA GLN A 18 4.27 12.75 -1.56
C GLN A 18 3.23 11.99 -2.37
N TYR A 19 2.11 11.65 -1.72
CA TYR A 19 0.99 10.98 -2.34
C TYR A 19 -0.27 11.86 -2.25
N ASN A 20 -1.25 11.59 -3.11
CA ASN A 20 -2.54 12.27 -3.03
C ASN A 20 -3.34 11.81 -1.81
N ALA A 21 -3.21 10.55 -1.43
CA ALA A 21 -3.79 9.98 -0.22
C ALA A 21 -2.90 8.83 0.28
N VAL A 22 -2.93 8.59 1.59
CA VAL A 22 -2.30 7.42 2.21
C VAL A 22 -3.36 6.69 3.03
N GLY A 23 -3.45 5.37 2.83
CA GLY A 23 -4.41 4.50 3.50
C GLY A 23 -3.77 3.65 4.60
N SER A 24 -4.30 2.43 4.76
CA SER A 24 -3.84 1.45 5.75
C SER A 24 -2.31 1.28 5.73
N LEU A 25 -1.69 1.33 6.92
CA LEU A 25 -0.28 1.04 7.17
C LEU A 25 -0.19 -0.14 8.13
N VAL A 26 0.65 -1.12 7.80
CA VAL A 26 0.91 -2.30 8.64
C VAL A 26 2.40 -2.55 8.75
N PHE A 27 2.78 -3.11 9.90
CA PHE A 27 4.13 -3.61 10.16
C PHE A 27 4.13 -5.14 10.04
N SER A 28 5.26 -5.71 9.65
CA SER A 28 5.45 -7.14 9.80
C SER A 28 5.44 -7.55 11.28
N PRO A 29 5.11 -8.80 11.62
CA PRO A 29 5.18 -9.29 12.99
C PRO A 29 6.54 -9.05 13.68
N ASP A 30 7.64 -9.15 12.92
CA ASP A 30 9.00 -8.85 13.43
C ASP A 30 9.35 -7.35 13.49
N SER A 31 8.42 -6.47 13.10
CA SER A 31 8.56 -5.01 13.02
C SER A 31 9.69 -4.50 12.10
N LYS A 32 10.28 -5.36 11.27
CA LYS A 32 11.39 -4.97 10.38
C LYS A 32 10.91 -4.44 9.03
N ARG A 33 9.67 -4.74 8.66
CA ARG A 33 9.09 -4.41 7.36
C ARG A 33 7.85 -3.56 7.53
N THR A 34 7.60 -2.75 6.52
CA THR A 34 6.46 -1.83 6.50
C THR A 34 5.75 -1.92 5.17
N ALA A 35 4.43 -1.84 5.21
CA ALA A 35 3.65 -1.67 4.01
C ALA A 35 2.52 -0.68 4.23
N TYR A 36 2.24 0.14 3.22
CA TYR A 36 1.11 1.06 3.24
C TYR A 36 0.47 1.24 1.87
N ALA A 37 -0.85 1.43 1.85
CA ALA A 37 -1.56 1.82 0.65
C ALA A 37 -1.35 3.31 0.38
N ALA A 38 -1.09 3.67 -0.88
CA ALA A 38 -0.95 5.05 -1.31
C ALA A 38 -1.67 5.27 -2.63
N LYS A 39 -2.15 6.51 -2.84
CA LYS A 39 -2.79 6.93 -4.08
C LYS A 39 -1.98 8.01 -4.77
N SER A 40 -1.71 7.83 -6.05
CA SER A 40 -1.10 8.85 -6.90
C SER A 40 -1.73 8.81 -8.28
N GLU A 41 -2.01 9.98 -8.85
CA GLU A 41 -2.55 10.11 -10.22
C GLU A 41 -3.82 9.27 -10.43
N GLY A 42 -4.69 9.24 -9.42
CA GLY A 42 -5.96 8.53 -9.46
C GLY A 42 -5.88 7.00 -9.26
N LYS A 43 -4.69 6.41 -9.12
CA LYS A 43 -4.50 4.97 -8.92
C LYS A 43 -3.95 4.66 -7.54
N TRP A 44 -4.37 3.53 -6.99
CA TRP A 44 -3.87 2.98 -5.74
C TRP A 44 -2.72 2.01 -5.97
N PHE A 45 -1.76 1.96 -5.06
CA PHE A 45 -0.68 0.96 -5.03
C PHE A 45 -0.26 0.75 -3.58
N VAL A 46 0.49 -0.32 -3.34
CA VAL A 46 1.07 -0.61 -2.02
C VAL A 46 2.55 -0.29 -2.09
N VAL A 47 3.03 0.47 -1.12
CA VAL A 47 4.46 0.64 -0.92
C VAL A 47 4.90 -0.39 0.10
N ILE A 48 5.86 -1.24 -0.27
CA ILE A 48 6.40 -2.31 0.58
C ILE A 48 7.89 -2.00 0.76
N ASP A 49 8.32 -1.76 2.00
CA ASP A 49 9.70 -1.41 2.34
C ASP A 49 10.24 -0.25 1.47
N GLY A 50 9.39 0.75 1.24
CA GLY A 50 9.69 1.93 0.42
C GLY A 50 9.60 1.72 -1.10
N LYS A 51 9.24 0.53 -1.58
CA LYS A 51 9.11 0.22 -3.01
C LYS A 51 7.64 0.19 -3.44
N GLU A 52 7.30 0.95 -4.47
CA GLU A 52 5.94 1.01 -5.03
C GLU A 52 5.61 -0.27 -5.81
N SER A 53 4.44 -0.86 -5.54
CA SER A 53 3.92 -2.01 -6.28
C SER A 53 3.22 -1.59 -7.58
N SER A 54 2.60 -2.57 -8.25
CA SER A 54 1.72 -2.30 -9.39
C SER A 54 0.57 -1.36 -9.02
N ARG A 55 0.08 -0.61 -10.01
CA ARG A 55 -1.04 0.31 -9.83
C ARG A 55 -2.38 -0.35 -10.11
N TYR A 56 -3.37 -0.01 -9.30
CA TYR A 56 -4.70 -0.61 -9.24
C TYR A 56 -5.77 0.48 -9.17
N ASP A 57 -7.00 0.11 -9.53
CA ASP A 57 -8.16 1.00 -9.42
C ASP A 57 -8.57 1.21 -7.96
N ASP A 58 -8.43 0.18 -7.13
CA ASP A 58 -8.73 0.22 -5.70
C ASP A 58 -7.98 -0.86 -4.90
N ILE A 59 -7.87 -0.69 -3.58
CA ILE A 59 -7.25 -1.66 -2.66
C ILE A 59 -8.15 -1.83 -1.42
N LYS A 60 -8.50 -3.08 -1.09
CA LYS A 60 -9.28 -3.41 0.12
C LYS A 60 -8.36 -3.62 1.33
N ALA A 61 -8.62 -2.85 2.38
CA ALA A 61 -7.91 -2.93 3.65
C ALA A 61 -8.14 -4.25 4.41
N GLN A 62 -9.28 -4.93 4.20
CA GLN A 62 -9.66 -6.14 4.96
C GLN A 62 -8.63 -7.28 4.89
N ASN A 63 -7.88 -7.37 3.78
CA ASN A 63 -6.87 -8.40 3.57
C ASN A 63 -5.44 -7.85 3.56
N PHE A 64 -5.20 -6.64 4.06
CA PHE A 64 -3.91 -5.96 3.99
C PHE A 64 -3.02 -6.33 5.19
N ASN A 65 -2.37 -7.50 5.15
CA ASN A 65 -1.59 -8.01 6.28
C ASN A 65 -0.34 -8.79 5.82
N PHE A 66 0.69 -8.81 6.68
CA PHE A 66 1.82 -9.72 6.53
C PHE A 66 1.46 -11.14 6.96
N ASP A 67 2.08 -12.14 6.34
CA ASP A 67 2.01 -13.52 6.81
C ASP A 67 2.71 -13.67 8.17
N SER A 68 2.42 -14.76 8.88
CA SER A 68 2.97 -15.03 10.21
C SER A 68 4.51 -15.11 10.23
N GLY A 69 5.13 -15.46 9.10
CA GLY A 69 6.57 -15.49 8.91
C GLY A 69 7.21 -14.13 8.57
N SER A 70 6.45 -13.03 8.47
CA SER A 70 6.94 -11.69 8.08
C SER A 70 7.53 -11.60 6.66
N LYS A 71 7.30 -12.59 5.80
CA LYS A 71 7.90 -12.72 4.46
C LYS A 71 7.05 -12.15 3.34
N HIS A 72 5.75 -12.27 3.44
CA HIS A 72 4.82 -11.95 2.38
C HIS A 72 3.77 -10.98 2.88
N ILE A 73 3.48 -9.93 2.11
CA ILE A 73 2.24 -9.17 2.29
C ILE A 73 1.21 -9.64 1.30
N VAL A 74 -0.01 -9.87 1.79
CA VAL A 74 -1.17 -10.16 0.97
C VAL A 74 -2.10 -8.95 1.01
N TYR A 75 -2.78 -8.68 -0.10
CA TYR A 75 -3.88 -7.72 -0.17
C TYR A 75 -4.78 -8.01 -1.37
N THR A 76 -6.00 -7.47 -1.34
CA THR A 76 -6.91 -7.57 -2.48
C THR A 76 -6.95 -6.24 -3.21
N ALA A 77 -6.71 -6.27 -4.52
CA ALA A 77 -6.69 -5.08 -5.36
C ALA A 77 -7.62 -5.23 -6.56
N GLN A 78 -8.25 -4.12 -6.97
CA GLN A 78 -9.10 -4.07 -8.12
C GLN A 78 -8.30 -3.68 -9.37
N SER A 79 -8.47 -4.44 -10.45
CA SER A 79 -7.94 -4.12 -11.77
C SER A 79 -9.08 -4.26 -12.79
N GLY A 80 -9.59 -3.14 -13.27
CA GLY A 80 -10.80 -3.07 -14.07
C GLY A 80 -12.02 -3.61 -13.31
N LYS A 81 -12.72 -4.59 -13.90
CA LYS A 81 -13.91 -5.21 -13.30
C LYS A 81 -13.61 -6.39 -12.37
N LYS A 82 -12.34 -6.70 -12.10
CA LYS A 82 -11.92 -7.88 -11.32
C LYS A 82 -11.21 -7.47 -10.05
N TRP A 83 -11.48 -8.21 -8.98
CA TRP A 83 -10.69 -8.18 -7.74
C TRP A 83 -9.69 -9.34 -7.78
N LEU A 84 -8.43 -9.05 -7.44
CA LEU A 84 -7.33 -9.99 -7.48
C LEU A 84 -6.67 -10.05 -6.10
N LEU A 85 -6.28 -11.25 -5.69
CA LEU A 85 -5.34 -11.42 -4.59
C LEU A 85 -3.93 -11.09 -5.10
N VAL A 86 -3.22 -10.28 -4.33
CA VAL A 86 -1.89 -9.80 -4.66
C VAL A 86 -0.97 -10.15 -3.51
N THR A 87 0.14 -10.82 -3.81
CA THR A 87 1.16 -11.22 -2.84
C THR A 87 2.47 -10.51 -3.20
N ASP A 88 3.06 -9.79 -2.26
CA ASP A 88 4.28 -8.98 -2.44
C ASP A 88 4.25 -8.04 -3.66
N GLY A 89 3.08 -7.46 -3.94
CA GLY A 89 2.91 -6.54 -5.06
C GLY A 89 2.83 -7.19 -6.44
N LYS A 90 2.81 -8.52 -6.50
CA LYS A 90 2.59 -9.30 -7.73
C LYS A 90 1.21 -9.94 -7.69
N LYS A 91 0.47 -9.78 -8.80
CA LYS A 91 -0.82 -10.45 -8.99
C LYS A 91 -0.57 -11.96 -8.95
N GLU A 92 -1.30 -12.69 -8.13
CA GLU A 92 -1.38 -14.14 -8.31
C GLU A 92 -2.21 -14.45 -9.56
N LYS A 93 -1.79 -15.46 -10.32
CA LYS A 93 -2.35 -15.80 -11.64
C LYS A 93 -3.42 -16.87 -11.52
#